data_AF-A0A319E0L8-F1
#
_entry.id   AF-A0A319E0L8-F1
#
_cell.length_a   1.000
_cell.length_b   1.000
_cell.length_c   1.000
_cell.angle_alpha   90.00
_cell.angle_beta   90.00
_cell.angle_gamma   90.00
#
_symmetry.space_group_name_H-M   'P 1'
#
loop_
_entity.id
_entity.type
_entity.pdbx_description
1 polymer ?
#
loop_
_entity_poly.entity_id
_entity_poly.type
_entity_poly.pdbx_seq_one_letter_code
_entity_poly.pdbx_strand_id
1 'polypeptide(L)'
;MVIDAMLKSRPISHDLSQRAVNKVIEVGYHDIQKLGESSWEERTMVLKDGGYNRYREQGATNLGDLAELINEKYDGDLNNLLKKAHNDRDETRQLIKEIKGLGDLGADLFFNNVQSVWPSIAPFIDGRSLQTADKAGIGTDLDAIYADLGHDSTRMSRLANGLRIVNIAVGVFMVLGGIAQFFPASMSTIIVGVYVIIFGIIVGGLEFLPNVPDYVYRYASFLFSFLGRGAFYIFVGSIMLHDNWFRYVAGSIIGFIGLGYLALEFIPSIEPPSNMREADQSWGAEQV
;
A
#
# COMPACT_ATOMS: atom_id res chain seq x y z
N MET A 1 6.56 10.30 6.86
CA MET A 1 6.47 10.44 5.39
C MET A 1 7.85 10.45 4.74
N VAL A 2 8.78 11.32 5.16
CA VAL A 2 10.14 11.36 4.56
C VAL A 2 10.95 10.07 4.79
N ILE A 3 10.90 9.49 6.00
CA ILE A 3 11.53 8.20 6.32
C ILE A 3 10.93 7.07 5.47
N ASP A 4 9.61 7.08 5.26
CA ASP A 4 8.91 6.11 4.42
C ASP A 4 9.42 6.16 2.99
N ALA A 5 9.48 7.36 2.40
CA ALA A 5 10.02 7.58 1.07
C ALA A 5 11.51 7.18 0.97
N MET A 6 12.32 7.49 1.99
CA MET A 6 13.74 7.15 2.03
C MET A 6 13.98 5.63 2.02
N LEU A 7 13.22 4.86 2.80
CA LEU A 7 13.41 3.42 2.92
C LEU A 7 12.82 2.67 1.72
N LYS A 8 11.71 3.17 1.15
CA LYS A 8 11.04 2.60 -0.03
C LYS A 8 11.67 2.97 -1.37
N SER A 9 12.51 4.01 -1.43
CA SER A 9 13.19 4.41 -2.67
C SER A 9 14.31 3.46 -3.11
N ARG A 10 14.71 2.52 -2.25
CA ARG A 10 15.77 1.52 -2.53
C ARG A 10 15.19 0.29 -3.22
N PRO A 11 16.00 -0.45 -4.02
CA PRO A 11 15.56 -1.67 -4.67
C PRO A 11 15.54 -2.83 -3.65
N ILE A 12 14.51 -2.79 -2.81
CA ILE A 12 14.14 -3.77 -1.80
C ILE A 12 12.63 -4.02 -1.93
N SER A 13 12.17 -5.18 -1.48
CA SER A 13 10.74 -5.49 -1.52
C SER A 13 9.93 -4.49 -0.69
N HIS A 14 8.71 -4.17 -1.18
CA HIS A 14 7.83 -3.26 -0.49
C HIS A 14 7.54 -3.73 0.94
N ASP A 15 7.34 -5.04 1.16
CA ASP A 15 7.13 -5.61 2.49
C ASP A 15 8.31 -5.34 3.44
N LEU A 16 9.54 -5.63 3.01
CA LEU A 16 10.73 -5.40 3.85
C LEU A 16 10.92 -3.92 4.15
N SER A 17 10.71 -3.05 3.16
CA SER A 17 10.77 -1.59 3.40
C SER A 17 9.67 -1.12 4.36
N GLN A 18 8.44 -1.65 4.24
CA GLN A 18 7.33 -1.30 5.12
C GLN A 18 7.55 -1.80 6.55
N ARG A 19 8.06 -3.02 6.72
CA ARG A 19 8.46 -3.56 8.03
C ARG A 19 9.56 -2.72 8.66
N ALA A 20 10.55 -2.31 7.89
CA ALA A 20 11.61 -1.42 8.36
C ALA A 20 11.04 -0.06 8.81
N VAL A 21 10.15 0.55 8.01
CA VAL A 21 9.47 1.80 8.37
C VAL A 21 8.68 1.63 9.67
N ASN A 22 7.89 0.56 9.79
CA ASN A 22 7.11 0.29 10.99
C ASN A 22 8.00 0.13 12.21
N LYS A 23 9.14 -0.58 12.06
CA LYS A 23 10.08 -0.79 13.16
C LYS A 23 10.74 0.52 13.61
N VAL A 24 11.14 1.36 12.66
CA VAL A 24 11.70 2.70 12.92
C VAL A 24 10.68 3.58 13.64
N ILE A 25 9.40 3.54 13.25
CA ILE A 25 8.33 4.26 13.93
C ILE A 25 8.08 3.71 15.34
N GLU A 26 8.04 2.39 15.50
CA GLU A 26 7.81 1.68 16.78
C GLU A 26 8.86 2.05 17.83
N VAL A 27 10.14 2.13 17.44
CA VAL A 27 11.21 2.58 18.34
C VAL A 27 11.23 4.09 18.56
N GLY A 28 10.35 4.85 17.89
CA GLY A 28 10.16 6.28 18.09
C GLY A 28 11.01 7.19 17.21
N TYR A 29 11.70 6.67 16.20
CA TYR A 29 12.53 7.49 15.29
C TYR A 29 11.74 8.35 14.30
N HIS A 30 10.41 8.34 14.38
CA HIS A 30 9.58 9.35 13.72
C HIS A 30 9.73 10.73 14.37
N ASP A 31 10.18 10.77 15.63
CA ASP A 31 10.66 11.96 16.32
C ASP A 31 12.13 12.20 15.94
N ILE A 32 12.40 13.36 15.32
CA ILE A 32 13.73 13.73 14.83
C ILE A 32 14.74 13.94 15.97
N GLN A 33 14.30 14.38 17.15
CA GLN A 33 15.19 14.53 18.30
C GLN A 33 15.67 13.16 18.76
N LYS A 34 14.73 12.22 18.97
CA LYS A 34 15.06 10.84 19.36
C LYS A 34 15.92 10.13 18.31
N LEU A 35 15.65 10.38 17.02
CA LEU A 35 16.47 9.84 15.94
C LEU A 35 17.89 10.43 15.97
N GLY A 36 18.04 11.73 16.22
CA GLY A 36 19.34 12.40 16.32
C GLY A 36 20.18 11.96 17.51
N GLU A 37 19.55 11.59 18.62
CA GLU A 37 20.23 11.05 19.82
C GLU A 37 20.73 9.61 19.65
N SER A 38 20.20 8.88 18.66
CA SER A 38 20.53 7.47 18.45
C SER A 38 21.91 7.27 17.82
N SER A 39 22.63 6.23 18.26
CA SER A 39 23.89 5.85 17.67
C SER A 39 23.70 5.21 16.29
N TRP A 40 24.78 5.14 15.51
CA TRP A 40 24.75 4.47 14.22
C TRP A 40 24.50 2.96 14.39
N GLU A 41 25.05 2.34 15.43
CA GLU A 41 24.87 0.94 15.77
C GLU A 41 23.41 0.64 16.15
N GLU A 42 22.77 1.52 16.93
CA GLU A 42 21.36 1.40 17.29
C GLU A 42 20.46 1.45 16.06
N ARG A 43 20.66 2.46 15.20
CA ARG A 43 19.93 2.58 13.92
C ARG A 43 20.14 1.36 13.03
N THR A 44 21.37 0.85 12.96
CA THR A 44 21.69 -0.35 12.18
C THR A 44 20.96 -1.57 12.72
N MET A 45 20.89 -1.74 14.05
CA MET A 45 20.17 -2.84 14.68
C MET A 45 18.67 -2.73 14.45
N VAL A 46 18.09 -1.54 14.61
CA VAL A 46 16.66 -1.30 14.34
C VAL A 46 16.30 -1.64 12.89
N LEU A 47 17.13 -1.24 11.93
CA LEU A 47 16.94 -1.56 10.52
C LEU A 47 17.12 -3.06 10.25
N LYS A 48 18.06 -3.73 10.92
CA LYS A 48 18.23 -5.19 10.87
C LYS A 48 17.00 -5.91 11.38
N ASP A 49 16.48 -5.51 12.54
CA ASP A 49 15.26 -6.08 13.16
C ASP A 49 14.02 -5.84 12.28
N GLY A 50 13.99 -4.72 11.57
CA GLY A 50 12.98 -4.40 10.56
C GLY A 50 13.14 -5.16 9.23
N GLY A 51 14.16 -5.99 9.07
CA GLY A 51 14.41 -6.77 7.85
C GLY A 51 15.16 -6.01 6.74
N TYR A 52 15.62 -4.79 6.99
CA TYR A 52 16.32 -3.94 6.00
C TYR A 52 17.80 -4.34 5.79
N ASN A 53 18.10 -5.64 5.84
CA ASN A 53 19.46 -6.18 5.99
C ASN A 53 20.43 -5.74 4.90
N ARG A 54 19.98 -5.68 3.64
CA ARG A 54 20.82 -5.33 2.47
C ARG A 54 21.35 -3.91 2.52
N TYR A 55 20.60 -3.00 3.13
CA TYR A 55 20.90 -1.57 3.13
C TYR A 55 20.97 -0.98 4.54
N ARG A 56 20.97 -1.81 5.59
CA ARG A 56 20.88 -1.36 6.99
C ARG A 56 21.94 -0.33 7.38
N GLU A 57 23.18 -0.49 6.93
CA GLU A 57 24.31 0.39 7.26
C GLU A 57 24.18 1.75 6.56
N GLN A 58 23.86 1.71 5.25
CA GLN A 58 23.58 2.93 4.49
C GLN A 58 22.30 3.62 4.97
N GLY A 59 21.28 2.85 5.34
CA GLY A 59 20.03 3.34 5.89
C GLY A 59 20.25 4.02 7.24
N ALA A 60 21.05 3.41 8.13
CA ALA A 60 21.41 3.99 9.41
C ALA A 60 22.16 5.31 9.24
N THR A 61 23.08 5.36 8.29
CA THR A 61 23.80 6.59 7.90
C THR A 61 22.82 7.65 7.40
N ASN A 62 21.96 7.33 6.44
CA ASN A 62 20.99 8.28 5.88
C ASN A 62 19.99 8.78 6.93
N LEU A 63 19.58 7.93 7.88
CA LEU A 63 18.70 8.33 8.98
C LEU A 63 19.38 9.32 9.94
N GLY A 64 20.69 9.17 10.18
CA GLY A 64 21.47 10.15 10.94
C GLY A 64 21.58 11.47 10.20
N ASP A 65 22.00 11.40 8.94
CA ASP A 65 22.15 12.56 8.07
C ASP A 65 20.82 13.31 7.91
N LEU A 66 19.69 12.59 7.88
CA LEU A 66 18.35 13.17 7.90
C LEU A 66 18.07 13.96 9.18
N ALA A 67 18.36 13.37 10.35
CA ALA A 67 18.13 14.03 11.62
C ALA A 67 19.01 15.26 11.79
N GLU A 68 20.29 15.17 11.43
CA GLU A 68 21.23 16.28 11.40
C GLU A 68 20.73 17.41 10.49
N LEU A 69 20.39 17.09 9.23
CA LEU A 69 19.88 18.08 8.28
C LEU A 69 18.59 18.77 8.77
N ILE A 70 17.64 18.03 9.33
CA ILE A 70 16.39 18.61 9.83
C ILE A 70 16.63 19.49 11.05
N ASN A 71 17.48 19.06 11.98
CA ASN A 71 17.80 19.86 13.17
C ASN A 71 18.57 21.14 12.79
N GLU A 72 19.55 21.06 11.90
CA GLU A 72 20.41 22.19 11.55
C GLU A 72 19.78 23.18 10.56
N LYS A 73 19.12 22.68 9.51
CA LYS A 73 18.61 23.52 8.40
C LYS A 73 17.14 23.89 8.55
N TYR A 74 16.39 23.12 9.33
CA TYR A 74 14.93 23.21 9.42
C TYR A 74 14.41 23.26 10.87
N ASP A 75 15.28 23.55 11.85
CA ASP A 75 14.93 23.73 13.27
C ASP A 75 14.16 22.55 13.89
N GLY A 76 14.47 21.32 13.47
CA GLY A 76 13.80 20.11 13.97
C GLY A 76 12.42 19.85 13.36
N ASP A 77 11.91 20.72 12.49
CA ASP A 77 10.58 20.62 11.88
C ASP A 77 10.66 20.69 10.34
N LEU A 78 10.36 19.57 9.68
CA LEU A 78 10.36 19.48 8.22
C LEU A 78 9.35 20.43 7.55
N ASN A 79 8.33 20.95 8.25
CA ASN A 79 7.44 21.98 7.69
C ASN A 79 8.20 23.27 7.34
N ASN A 80 9.35 23.53 7.96
CA ASN A 80 10.20 24.67 7.61
C ASN A 80 10.86 24.51 6.24
N LEU A 81 10.99 23.28 5.72
CA LEU A 81 11.40 23.04 4.33
C LEU A 81 10.37 23.63 3.35
N LEU A 82 9.08 23.38 3.58
CA LEU A 82 8.01 23.93 2.74
C LEU A 82 7.98 25.46 2.80
N LYS A 83 8.16 26.04 3.99
CA LYS A 83 8.23 27.51 4.15
C LYS A 83 9.43 28.09 3.40
N LYS A 84 10.58 27.44 3.49
CA LYS A 84 11.81 27.84 2.78
C LYS A 84 11.65 27.74 1.26
N ALA A 85 10.87 26.77 0.80
CA ALA A 85 10.45 26.64 -0.59
C ALA A 85 9.34 27.61 -1.01
N HIS A 86 8.95 28.57 -0.17
CA HIS A 86 7.86 29.51 -0.45
C HIS A 86 6.51 28.85 -0.79
N ASN A 87 6.29 27.61 -0.34
CA ASN A 87 5.18 26.74 -0.76
C ASN A 87 5.16 26.40 -2.26
N ASP A 88 6.26 26.63 -2.97
CA ASP A 88 6.44 26.27 -4.37
C ASP A 88 6.79 24.79 -4.51
N ARG A 89 6.10 24.11 -5.44
CA ARG A 89 6.21 22.66 -5.64
C ARG A 89 7.58 22.27 -6.18
N ASP A 90 8.10 23.02 -7.15
CA ASP A 90 9.36 22.68 -7.82
C ASP A 90 10.54 22.96 -6.89
N GLU A 91 10.51 24.07 -6.14
CA GLU A 91 11.49 24.38 -5.11
C GLU A 91 11.45 23.34 -3.98
N THR A 92 10.26 22.93 -3.53
CA THR A 92 10.11 21.84 -2.54
C THR A 92 10.74 20.54 -3.06
N ARG A 93 10.59 20.25 -4.36
CA ARG A 93 11.14 19.04 -4.99
C ARG A 93 12.66 19.08 -5.07
N GLN A 94 13.26 20.27 -5.24
CA GLN A 94 14.72 20.39 -5.17
C GLN A 94 15.24 20.24 -3.74
N LEU A 95 14.61 20.90 -2.76
CA LEU A 95 15.02 20.84 -1.37
C LEU A 95 14.90 19.43 -0.78
N ILE A 96 13.84 18.68 -1.11
CA ILE A 96 13.69 17.31 -0.59
C ILE A 96 14.78 16.36 -1.10
N LYS A 97 15.34 16.63 -2.29
CA LYS A 97 16.41 15.83 -2.89
C LYS A 97 17.79 16.09 -2.26
N GLU A 98 17.92 17.13 -1.44
CA GLU A 98 19.12 17.32 -0.61
C GLU A 98 19.23 16.26 0.49
N ILE A 99 18.10 15.64 0.87
CA ILE A 99 18.08 14.54 1.84
C ILE A 99 18.75 13.33 1.19
N LYS A 100 19.88 12.89 1.77
CA LYS A 100 20.62 11.72 1.27
C LYS A 100 19.72 10.48 1.22
N GLY A 101 19.69 9.85 0.06
CA GLY A 101 18.83 8.69 -0.20
C GLY A 101 17.48 9.02 -0.86
N LEU A 102 17.15 10.30 -1.06
CA LEU A 102 15.97 10.72 -1.84
C LEU A 102 16.38 11.22 -3.23
N GLY A 103 16.36 10.33 -4.21
CA GLY A 103 16.39 10.68 -5.63
C GLY A 103 15.00 11.04 -6.17
N ASP A 104 14.83 11.07 -7.50
CA ASP A 104 13.53 11.41 -8.11
C ASP A 104 12.39 10.48 -7.66
N LEU A 105 12.64 9.17 -7.57
CA LEU A 105 11.64 8.22 -7.05
C LEU A 105 11.26 8.52 -5.59
N GLY A 106 12.25 8.85 -4.75
CA GLY A 106 12.00 9.19 -3.35
C GLY A 106 11.21 10.49 -3.20
N ALA A 107 11.50 11.48 -4.04
CA ALA A 107 10.74 12.72 -4.08
C ALA A 107 9.29 12.48 -4.50
N ASP A 108 9.05 11.66 -5.53
CA ASP A 108 7.70 11.34 -5.99
C ASP A 108 6.90 10.57 -4.92
N LEU A 109 7.51 9.58 -4.26
CA LEU A 109 6.91 8.87 -3.12
C LEU A 109 6.59 9.81 -1.95
N PHE A 110 7.49 10.75 -1.65
CA PHE A 110 7.26 11.76 -0.62
C PHE A 110 6.08 12.67 -1.00
N PHE A 111 6.03 13.17 -2.24
CA PHE A 111 4.98 14.07 -2.73
C PHE A 111 3.61 13.41 -2.73
N ASN A 112 3.54 12.14 -3.17
CA ASN A 112 2.33 11.33 -3.13
C ASN A 112 1.71 11.25 -1.73
N ASN A 113 2.53 11.16 -0.68
CA ASN A 113 2.06 11.06 0.70
C ASN A 113 1.84 12.44 1.36
N VAL A 114 2.76 13.39 1.14
CA VAL A 114 2.79 14.67 1.86
C VAL A 114 1.70 15.63 1.40
N GLN A 115 1.16 15.49 0.19
CA GLN A 115 0.06 16.34 -0.29
C GLN A 115 -1.20 16.30 0.61
N SER A 116 -1.34 15.24 1.43
CA SER A 116 -2.40 15.14 2.44
C SER A 116 -2.26 16.14 3.59
N VAL A 117 -1.06 16.62 3.87
CA VAL A 117 -0.73 17.57 4.95
C VAL A 117 -0.15 18.88 4.43
N TRP A 118 0.39 18.90 3.21
CA TRP A 118 0.89 20.08 2.50
C TRP A 118 0.02 20.32 1.25
N PRO A 119 -1.11 21.05 1.37
CA PRO A 119 -2.06 21.23 0.27
C PRO A 119 -1.47 21.90 -0.98
N SER A 120 -0.42 22.71 -0.83
CA SER A 120 0.30 23.34 -1.96
C SER A 120 0.99 22.33 -2.90
N ILE A 121 1.18 21.08 -2.44
CA ILE A 121 1.73 20.00 -3.27
C ILE A 121 0.63 19.36 -4.12
N ALA A 122 -0.64 19.41 -3.70
CA ALA A 122 -1.75 18.85 -4.46
C ALA A 122 -2.09 19.70 -5.71
N PRO A 123 -2.66 19.08 -6.77
CA PRO A 123 -2.71 17.63 -7.00
C PRO A 123 -1.35 17.09 -7.45
N PHE A 124 -0.96 15.93 -6.92
CA PHE A 124 0.23 15.21 -7.38
C PHE A 124 -0.08 13.73 -7.60
N ILE A 125 0.30 13.23 -8.77
CA ILE A 125 0.43 11.80 -9.08
C ILE A 125 1.84 11.62 -9.67
N ASP A 126 2.55 10.60 -9.23
CA ASP A 126 3.85 10.27 -9.81
C ASP A 126 3.76 9.88 -11.30
N GLY A 127 4.84 10.13 -12.04
CA GLY A 127 4.85 9.93 -13.49
C GLY A 127 4.51 8.50 -13.94
N ARG A 128 4.81 7.47 -13.13
CA ARG A 128 4.49 6.07 -13.49
C ARG A 128 3.01 5.78 -13.31
N SER A 129 2.41 6.29 -12.25
CA SER A 129 0.97 6.19 -12.01
C SER A 129 0.18 6.98 -13.06
N LEU A 130 0.66 8.14 -13.49
CA LEU A 130 0.08 8.88 -14.63
C LEU A 130 0.15 8.12 -15.94
N GLN A 131 1.30 7.53 -16.27
CA GLN A 131 1.44 6.71 -17.48
C GLN A 131 0.52 5.47 -17.43
N THR A 132 0.32 4.90 -16.25
CA THR A 132 -0.62 3.80 -16.06
C THR A 132 -2.06 4.25 -16.25
N ALA A 133 -2.43 5.43 -15.74
CA ALA A 133 -3.75 6.03 -15.94
C ALA A 133 -4.03 6.31 -17.43
N ASP A 134 -3.05 6.89 -18.14
CA ASP A 134 -3.12 7.17 -19.58
C ASP A 134 -3.36 5.88 -20.39
N LYS A 135 -2.58 4.83 -20.11
CA LYS A 135 -2.75 3.50 -20.73
C LYS A 135 -4.09 2.85 -20.41
N ALA A 136 -4.66 3.16 -19.25
CA ALA A 136 -5.98 2.70 -18.83
C ALA A 136 -7.12 3.54 -19.42
N GLY A 137 -6.83 4.56 -20.23
CA GLY A 137 -7.83 5.47 -20.80
C GLY A 137 -8.47 6.40 -19.77
N ILE A 138 -7.89 6.49 -18.58
CA ILE A 138 -8.27 7.45 -17.56
C ILE A 138 -7.59 8.76 -17.95
N GLY A 139 -8.38 9.79 -18.26
CA GLY A 139 -7.84 11.08 -18.70
C GLY A 139 -6.73 11.58 -17.76
N THR A 140 -5.63 12.08 -18.32
CA THR A 140 -4.43 12.51 -17.57
C THR A 140 -4.50 13.94 -17.05
N ASP A 141 -5.65 14.59 -17.21
CA ASP A 141 -5.90 15.93 -16.70
C ASP A 141 -6.09 15.89 -15.18
N LEU A 142 -4.98 16.09 -14.47
CA LEU A 142 -4.91 16.08 -13.02
C LEU A 142 -5.80 17.13 -12.37
N ASP A 143 -5.94 18.30 -12.99
CA ASP A 143 -6.75 19.39 -12.45
C ASP A 143 -8.24 19.06 -12.61
N ALA A 144 -8.64 18.42 -13.72
CA ALA A 144 -10.00 17.90 -13.88
C ALA A 144 -10.32 16.77 -12.89
N ILE A 145 -9.39 15.83 -12.67
CA ILE A 145 -9.54 14.77 -11.66
C ILE A 145 -9.64 15.37 -10.26
N TYR A 146 -8.79 16.35 -9.93
CA TYR A 146 -8.81 17.03 -8.64
C TYR A 146 -10.09 17.84 -8.44
N ALA A 147 -10.62 18.44 -9.50
CA ALA A 147 -11.91 19.11 -9.51
C ALA A 147 -13.07 18.16 -9.23
N ASP A 148 -13.13 17.02 -9.92
CA ASP A 148 -14.15 15.99 -9.71
C ASP A 148 -14.09 15.36 -8.30
N LEU A 149 -12.89 15.29 -7.72
CA LEU A 149 -12.69 14.84 -6.33
C LEU A 149 -13.01 15.92 -5.28
N GLY A 150 -13.46 17.10 -5.71
CA GLY A 150 -13.87 18.21 -4.82
C GLY A 150 -12.69 18.97 -4.21
N HIS A 151 -11.53 18.96 -4.86
CA HIS A 151 -10.28 19.58 -4.37
C HIS A 151 -9.80 19.02 -3.02
N ASP A 152 -10.16 17.77 -2.69
CA ASP A 152 -9.77 17.12 -1.45
C ASP A 152 -8.47 16.33 -1.63
N SER A 153 -7.36 16.88 -1.13
CA SER A 153 -6.03 16.27 -1.21
C SER A 153 -5.93 14.91 -0.51
N THR A 154 -6.83 14.63 0.46
CA THR A 154 -6.91 13.34 1.15
C THR A 154 -7.48 12.25 0.25
N ARG A 155 -8.45 12.60 -0.62
CA ARG A 155 -9.06 11.66 -1.57
C ARG A 155 -8.10 11.31 -2.70
N MET A 156 -7.25 12.26 -3.10
CA MET A 156 -6.20 12.03 -4.08
C MET A 156 -5.22 10.93 -3.63
N SER A 157 -4.75 10.99 -2.38
CA SER A 157 -3.91 9.95 -1.77
C SER A 157 -4.62 8.58 -1.62
N ARG A 158 -5.96 8.58 -1.46
CA ARG A 158 -6.75 7.34 -1.38
C ARG A 158 -6.99 6.69 -2.74
N LEU A 159 -6.95 7.43 -3.83
CA LEU A 159 -7.09 6.89 -5.19
C LEU A 159 -5.91 5.94 -5.51
N ALA A 160 -4.70 6.28 -5.05
CA ALA A 160 -3.53 5.40 -5.09
C ALA A 160 -3.69 4.12 -4.23
N ASN A 161 -4.62 4.11 -3.26
CA ASN A 161 -4.96 2.97 -2.40
C ASN A 161 -6.24 2.23 -2.85
N GLY A 162 -6.74 2.48 -4.06
CA GLY A 162 -8.05 2.01 -4.53
C GLY A 162 -8.26 0.49 -4.44
N LEU A 163 -7.23 -0.32 -4.70
CA LEU A 163 -7.33 -1.79 -4.66
C LEU A 163 -7.67 -2.32 -3.25
N ARG A 164 -7.14 -1.68 -2.20
CA ARG A 164 -7.43 -2.03 -0.80
C ARG A 164 -8.91 -1.83 -0.47
N ILE A 165 -9.48 -0.71 -0.92
CA ILE A 165 -10.90 -0.38 -0.70
C ILE A 165 -11.79 -1.40 -1.41
N VAL A 166 -11.45 -1.76 -2.64
CA VAL A 166 -12.17 -2.78 -3.41
C VAL A 166 -12.17 -4.12 -2.67
N ASN A 167 -11.03 -4.55 -2.11
CA ASN A 167 -10.93 -5.81 -1.39
C ASN A 167 -11.73 -5.83 -0.08
N ILE A 168 -11.73 -4.72 0.66
CA ILE A 168 -12.57 -4.57 1.85
C ILE A 168 -14.05 -4.69 1.45
N ALA A 169 -14.46 -4.01 0.37
CA ALA A 169 -15.82 -4.08 -0.13
C ALA A 169 -16.19 -5.52 -0.54
N VAL A 170 -15.32 -6.22 -1.26
CA VAL A 170 -15.52 -7.64 -1.60
C VAL A 170 -15.68 -8.49 -0.35
N GLY A 171 -14.82 -8.34 0.65
CA GLY A 171 -14.93 -9.06 1.92
C GLY A 171 -16.27 -8.83 2.63
N VAL A 172 -16.75 -7.58 2.67
CA VAL A 172 -18.06 -7.23 3.22
C VAL A 172 -19.20 -7.88 2.43
N PHE A 173 -19.18 -7.79 1.10
CA PHE A 173 -20.20 -8.41 0.25
C PHE A 173 -20.21 -9.94 0.38
N MET A 174 -19.05 -10.57 0.53
CA MET A 174 -18.93 -12.00 0.81
C MET A 174 -19.57 -12.35 2.17
N VAL A 175 -19.26 -11.62 3.24
CA VAL A 175 -19.86 -11.88 4.56
C VAL A 175 -21.38 -11.70 4.53
N LEU A 176 -21.87 -10.58 3.97
CA LEU A 176 -23.31 -10.32 3.88
C LEU A 176 -24.02 -11.34 2.99
N GLY A 177 -23.44 -11.65 1.83
CA GLY A 177 -23.98 -12.63 0.90
C GLY A 177 -23.95 -14.06 1.45
N GLY A 178 -22.92 -14.41 2.22
CA GLY A 178 -22.82 -15.67 2.95
C GLY A 178 -23.85 -15.80 4.06
N ILE A 179 -24.10 -14.73 4.84
CA ILE A 179 -25.20 -14.68 5.83
C ILE A 179 -26.56 -14.85 5.13
N ALA A 180 -26.74 -14.24 3.95
CA ALA A 180 -27.96 -14.40 3.18
C ALA A 180 -28.22 -15.84 2.71
N GLN A 181 -27.22 -16.73 2.73
CA GLN A 181 -27.39 -18.14 2.35
C GLN A 181 -28.15 -18.97 3.40
N PHE A 182 -28.25 -18.48 4.63
CA PHE A 182 -29.02 -19.11 5.69
C PHE A 182 -30.54 -18.90 5.51
N PHE A 183 -30.96 -18.13 4.50
CA PHE A 183 -32.37 -17.79 4.27
C PHE A 183 -32.74 -17.89 2.78
N PRO A 184 -33.40 -18.96 2.30
CA PRO A 184 -33.78 -20.17 3.03
C PRO A 184 -32.60 -21.13 3.28
N ALA A 185 -32.63 -21.83 4.41
CA ALA A 185 -31.56 -22.73 4.83
C ALA A 185 -31.73 -24.13 4.22
N SER A 186 -30.73 -24.58 3.47
CA SER A 186 -30.57 -25.97 3.03
C SER A 186 -29.16 -26.44 3.42
N MET A 187 -28.92 -27.75 3.48
CA MET A 187 -27.58 -28.24 3.82
C MET A 187 -26.50 -27.69 2.87
N SER A 188 -26.79 -27.60 1.57
CA SER A 188 -25.85 -27.03 0.59
C SER A 188 -25.63 -25.53 0.80
N THR A 189 -26.69 -24.74 0.97
CA THR A 189 -26.57 -23.28 1.14
C THR A 189 -25.95 -22.89 2.48
N ILE A 190 -26.15 -23.68 3.54
CA ILE A 190 -25.47 -23.48 4.82
C ILE A 190 -23.96 -23.71 4.65
N ILE A 191 -23.56 -24.82 4.01
CA ILE A 191 -22.15 -25.12 3.79
C ILE A 191 -21.48 -24.01 2.97
N VAL A 192 -22.08 -23.64 1.84
CA VAL A 192 -21.55 -22.59 0.97
C VAL A 192 -21.51 -21.25 1.72
N GLY A 193 -22.56 -20.90 2.47
CA GLY A 193 -22.62 -19.68 3.29
C GLY A 193 -21.49 -19.59 4.31
N VAL A 194 -21.19 -20.67 5.02
CA VAL A 194 -20.07 -20.74 5.98
C VAL A 194 -18.73 -20.50 5.27
N TYR A 195 -18.47 -21.18 4.14
CA TYR A 195 -17.23 -20.97 3.39
C TYR A 195 -17.09 -19.52 2.90
N VAL A 196 -18.15 -18.95 2.33
CA VAL A 196 -18.14 -17.57 1.82
C VAL A 196 -17.90 -16.57 2.96
N ILE A 197 -18.49 -16.77 4.14
CA ILE A 197 -18.23 -15.91 5.32
C ILE A 197 -16.77 -16.02 5.77
N ILE A 198 -16.24 -17.23 5.92
CA ILE A 198 -14.85 -17.46 6.35
C ILE A 198 -13.90 -16.77 5.38
N PHE A 199 -14.07 -16.98 4.08
CA PHE A 199 -13.24 -16.34 3.09
C PHE A 199 -13.45 -14.81 3.05
N GLY A 200 -14.67 -14.32 3.25
CA GLY A 200 -14.95 -12.88 3.32
C GLY A 200 -14.21 -12.21 4.49
N ILE A 201 -14.17 -12.87 5.64
CA ILE A 201 -13.39 -12.42 6.81
C ILE A 201 -11.89 -12.48 6.51
N ILE A 202 -11.39 -13.54 5.86
CA ILE A 202 -9.98 -13.64 5.48
C ILE A 202 -9.60 -12.54 4.50
N VAL A 203 -10.35 -12.36 3.42
CA VAL A 203 -10.08 -11.34 2.40
C VAL A 203 -10.15 -9.94 2.99
N GLY A 204 -11.19 -9.63 3.77
CA GLY A 204 -11.29 -8.33 4.45
C GLY A 204 -10.20 -8.13 5.50
N GLY A 205 -9.91 -9.15 6.31
CA GLY A 205 -8.91 -9.13 7.37
C GLY A 205 -7.48 -8.96 6.86
N LEU A 206 -7.15 -9.56 5.71
CA LEU A 206 -5.85 -9.38 5.03
C LEU A 206 -5.58 -7.92 4.64
N GLU A 207 -6.61 -7.08 4.53
CA GLU A 207 -6.45 -5.64 4.27
C GLU A 207 -6.16 -4.82 5.53
N PHE A 208 -6.37 -5.40 6.72
CA PHE A 208 -6.10 -4.77 8.02
C PHE A 208 -4.81 -5.29 8.68
N LEU A 209 -4.27 -6.41 8.20
CA LEU A 209 -3.03 -6.98 8.71
C LEU A 209 -1.82 -6.23 8.13
N PRO A 210 -0.99 -5.58 8.98
CA PRO A 210 0.23 -4.90 8.52
C PRO A 210 1.29 -5.89 8.02
N ASN A 211 1.30 -7.10 8.60
CA ASN A 211 2.16 -8.23 8.21
C ASN A 211 1.30 -9.49 8.15
N VAL A 212 1.26 -10.15 7.00
CA VAL A 212 0.50 -11.39 6.84
C VAL A 212 1.33 -12.56 7.37
N PRO A 213 0.80 -13.39 8.29
CA PRO A 213 1.55 -14.54 8.82
C PRO A 213 1.93 -15.56 7.74
N ASP A 214 3.13 -16.14 7.85
CA ASP A 214 3.70 -17.09 6.87
C ASP A 214 2.79 -18.30 6.57
N TYR A 215 2.01 -18.75 7.54
CA TYR A 215 1.08 -19.86 7.33
C TYR A 215 -0.05 -19.50 6.35
N VAL A 216 -0.49 -18.24 6.30
CA VAL A 216 -1.56 -17.82 5.36
C VAL A 216 -1.03 -17.85 3.93
N TYR A 217 0.21 -17.40 3.71
CA TYR A 217 0.89 -17.56 2.43
C TYR A 217 1.00 -19.03 2.02
N ARG A 218 1.43 -19.89 2.94
CA ARG A 218 1.65 -21.32 2.65
C ARG A 218 0.38 -22.04 2.22
N TYR A 219 -0.77 -21.73 2.83
CA TYR A 219 -2.02 -22.45 2.58
C TYR A 219 -3.00 -21.73 1.67
N ALA A 220 -2.85 -20.41 1.47
CA ALA A 220 -3.73 -19.58 0.67
C ALA A 220 -2.95 -18.70 -0.31
N SER A 221 -1.86 -19.20 -0.88
CA SER A 221 -1.01 -18.50 -1.86
C SER A 221 -1.79 -17.88 -3.03
N PHE A 222 -2.91 -18.49 -3.43
CA PHE A 222 -3.79 -17.96 -4.48
C PHE A 222 -4.42 -16.59 -4.13
N LEU A 223 -4.58 -16.26 -2.84
CA LEU A 223 -5.04 -14.92 -2.40
C LEU A 223 -3.95 -13.86 -2.54
N PHE A 224 -2.74 -14.23 -2.95
CA PHE A 224 -1.59 -13.33 -3.11
C PHE A 224 -1.15 -13.25 -4.58
N SER A 225 -2.11 -13.17 -5.50
CA SER A 225 -1.86 -12.86 -6.91
C SER A 225 -3.12 -12.27 -7.55
N PHE A 226 -2.97 -11.45 -8.60
CA PHE A 226 -4.13 -10.93 -9.33
C PHE A 226 -4.89 -12.05 -10.02
N LEU A 227 -4.17 -12.98 -10.69
CA LEU A 227 -4.74 -14.18 -11.27
C LEU A 227 -5.52 -15.04 -10.25
N GLY A 228 -4.91 -15.34 -9.11
CA GLY A 228 -5.51 -16.19 -8.09
C GLY A 228 -6.70 -15.56 -7.39
N ARG A 229 -6.64 -14.27 -7.03
CA ARG A 229 -7.81 -13.53 -6.49
C ARG A 229 -8.91 -13.37 -7.54
N GLY A 230 -8.54 -13.09 -8.79
CA GLY A 230 -9.50 -12.97 -9.89
C GLY A 230 -10.29 -14.25 -10.11
N ALA A 231 -9.60 -15.38 -10.23
CA ALA A 231 -10.22 -16.69 -10.36
C ALA A 231 -11.07 -17.05 -9.13
N PHE A 232 -10.58 -16.75 -7.94
CA PHE A 232 -11.31 -16.97 -6.69
C PHE A 232 -12.60 -16.15 -6.59
N TYR A 233 -12.56 -14.86 -6.91
CA TYR A 233 -13.74 -14.00 -6.89
C TYR A 233 -14.76 -14.40 -7.96
N ILE A 234 -14.34 -14.83 -9.14
CA ILE A 234 -15.25 -15.39 -10.16
C ILE A 234 -15.92 -16.65 -9.62
N PHE A 235 -15.15 -17.53 -8.99
CA PHE A 235 -15.68 -18.75 -8.39
C PHE A 235 -16.70 -18.44 -7.28
N VAL A 236 -16.35 -17.60 -6.31
CA VAL A 236 -17.24 -17.15 -5.22
C VAL A 236 -18.48 -16.45 -5.77
N GLY A 237 -18.30 -15.56 -6.75
CA GLY A 237 -19.39 -14.87 -7.40
C GLY A 237 -20.38 -15.87 -8.02
N SER A 238 -19.86 -16.87 -8.74
CA SER A 238 -20.66 -17.90 -9.43
C SER A 238 -21.45 -18.79 -8.48
N ILE A 239 -20.86 -19.26 -7.38
CA ILE A 239 -21.55 -20.11 -6.40
C ILE A 239 -22.65 -19.35 -5.64
N MET A 240 -22.59 -18.00 -5.62
CA MET A 240 -23.61 -17.15 -5.02
C MET A 240 -24.80 -16.86 -5.93
N LEU A 241 -24.73 -17.17 -7.24
CA LEU A 241 -25.79 -16.89 -8.22
C LEU A 241 -26.95 -17.90 -8.12
N HIS A 242 -27.64 -17.95 -6.99
CA HIS A 242 -28.79 -18.85 -6.78
C HIS A 242 -29.89 -18.28 -5.86
N ASP A 243 -31.13 -18.71 -6.07
CA ASP A 243 -32.38 -18.45 -5.32
C ASP A 243 -32.88 -17.00 -5.23
N ASN A 244 -32.05 -16.07 -4.72
CA ASN A 244 -32.52 -14.78 -4.22
C ASN A 244 -31.83 -13.60 -4.92
N TRP A 245 -32.59 -12.56 -5.25
CA TRP A 245 -32.08 -11.41 -6.01
C TRP A 245 -30.89 -10.69 -5.33
N PHE A 246 -30.88 -10.57 -3.99
CA PHE A 246 -29.74 -10.01 -3.26
C PHE A 246 -28.45 -10.84 -3.44
N ARG A 247 -28.57 -12.16 -3.52
CA ARG A 247 -27.44 -13.07 -3.75
C ARG A 247 -26.92 -12.93 -5.18
N TYR A 248 -27.82 -12.79 -6.15
CA TYR A 248 -27.44 -12.48 -7.54
C TYR A 248 -26.68 -11.17 -7.64
N VAL A 249 -27.15 -10.10 -7.00
CA VAL A 249 -26.47 -8.79 -7.02
C VAL A 249 -25.08 -8.89 -6.39
N ALA A 250 -24.97 -9.44 -5.17
CA ALA A 250 -23.68 -9.58 -4.50
C ALA A 250 -22.72 -10.50 -5.28
N GLY A 251 -23.21 -11.65 -5.76
CA GLY A 251 -22.42 -12.61 -6.54
C GLY A 251 -21.95 -12.04 -7.88
N SER A 252 -22.81 -11.31 -8.60
CA SER A 252 -22.45 -10.64 -9.85
C SER A 252 -21.41 -9.55 -9.62
N ILE A 253 -21.56 -8.72 -8.58
CA ILE A 253 -20.55 -7.68 -8.24
C ILE A 253 -19.19 -8.34 -7.97
N ILE A 254 -19.14 -9.37 -7.11
CA ILE A 254 -17.89 -10.07 -6.78
C ILE A 254 -17.30 -10.72 -8.05
N GLY A 255 -18.13 -11.35 -8.88
CA GLY A 255 -17.70 -11.96 -10.15
C GLY A 255 -17.13 -10.95 -11.14
N PHE A 256 -17.76 -9.78 -11.30
CA PHE A 256 -17.24 -8.69 -12.15
C PHE A 256 -15.93 -8.13 -11.61
N ILE A 257 -15.80 -7.96 -10.30
CA ILE A 257 -14.53 -7.57 -9.67
C ILE A 257 -13.47 -8.63 -9.96
N GLY A 258 -13.81 -9.92 -9.89
CA GLY A 258 -12.91 -11.01 -10.25
C GLY A 258 -12.43 -10.96 -11.70
N LEU A 259 -13.31 -10.63 -12.65
CA LEU A 259 -12.92 -10.38 -14.05
C LEU A 259 -11.97 -9.18 -14.17
N GLY A 260 -12.22 -8.10 -13.42
CA GLY A 260 -11.32 -6.96 -13.34
C GLY A 260 -9.93 -7.38 -12.85
N TYR A 261 -9.86 -8.16 -11.77
CA TYR A 261 -8.62 -8.73 -11.25
C TYR A 261 -7.88 -9.61 -12.27
N LEU A 262 -8.60 -10.44 -13.03
CA LEU A 262 -7.99 -11.20 -14.14
C LEU A 262 -7.44 -10.30 -15.24
N ALA A 263 -8.14 -9.22 -15.58
CA ALA A 263 -7.67 -8.27 -16.59
C ALA A 263 -6.41 -7.53 -16.12
N LEU A 264 -6.32 -7.19 -14.82
CA LEU A 264 -5.15 -6.55 -14.22
C LEU A 264 -3.88 -7.40 -14.34
N GLU A 265 -3.97 -8.73 -14.29
CA GLU A 265 -2.82 -9.64 -14.50
C GLU A 265 -2.15 -9.41 -15.87
N PHE A 266 -2.92 -9.03 -16.89
CA PHE A 266 -2.41 -8.79 -18.24
C PHE A 266 -1.91 -7.36 -18.46
N ILE A 267 -1.93 -6.51 -17.42
CA ILE A 267 -1.43 -5.13 -17.46
C ILE A 267 -0.09 -5.09 -16.72
N PRO A 268 1.07 -5.15 -17.42
CA PRO A 268 2.39 -5.30 -16.78
C PRO A 268 2.81 -4.11 -15.91
N SER A 269 2.09 -2.99 -15.97
CA SER A 269 2.40 -1.77 -15.21
C SER A 269 1.71 -1.70 -13.85
N ILE A 270 0.77 -2.58 -13.54
CA ILE A 270 0.05 -2.58 -12.27
C ILE A 270 0.70 -3.63 -11.37
N GLU A 271 1.41 -3.17 -10.34
CA GLU A 271 1.95 -4.08 -9.32
C GLU A 271 0.84 -4.51 -8.34
N PRO A 272 0.82 -5.78 -7.90
CA PRO A 272 -0.07 -6.22 -6.83
C PRO A 272 0.12 -5.37 -5.57
N PRO A 273 -0.98 -5.00 -4.88
CA PRO A 273 -0.88 -4.28 -3.61
C PRO A 273 -0.09 -5.12 -2.61
N SER A 274 0.54 -4.46 -1.65
CA SER A 274 1.56 -5.05 -0.77
C SER A 274 1.11 -6.31 -0.02
N ASN A 275 -0.18 -6.46 0.24
CA ASN A 275 -0.78 -7.60 0.92
C ASN A 275 -1.13 -8.78 -0.01
N MET A 276 -0.84 -8.66 -1.31
CA MET A 276 -0.95 -9.72 -2.32
C MET A 276 0.41 -10.17 -2.83
N ARG A 277 1.51 -9.76 -2.21
CA ARG A 277 2.85 -10.16 -2.64
C ARG A 277 3.34 -11.23 -1.68
N GLU A 278 3.89 -12.33 -2.19
CA GLU A 278 4.66 -13.23 -1.33
C GLU A 278 5.70 -12.40 -0.58
N ALA A 279 5.76 -12.54 0.74
CA ALA A 279 6.95 -12.15 1.47
C ALA A 279 8.10 -12.94 0.84
N ASP A 280 8.98 -12.26 0.09
CA ASP A 280 10.06 -12.90 -0.66
C ASP A 280 10.67 -14.04 0.17
N GLN A 281 10.51 -15.27 -0.31
CA GLN A 281 11.27 -16.42 0.15
C GLN A 281 12.74 -16.22 -0.26
N SER A 282 13.44 -15.29 0.39
CA SER A 282 14.90 -15.26 0.39
C SER A 282 15.50 -16.28 1.36
N TRP A 283 14.67 -17.10 2.01
CA TRP A 283 15.06 -18.16 2.96
C TRP A 283 15.23 -19.53 2.28
N GLY A 284 15.91 -19.56 1.13
CA GLY A 284 16.13 -20.82 0.38
C GLY A 284 17.38 -20.89 -0.49
N ALA A 285 18.21 -19.85 -0.56
CA ALA A 285 19.37 -19.81 -1.46
C ALA A 285 20.73 -19.70 -0.73
N GLU A 286 20.82 -20.11 0.53
CA GLU A 286 22.10 -20.28 1.24
C GLU A 286 22.17 -21.68 1.89
N GLN A 287 22.30 -22.70 1.04
CA GLN A 287 23.06 -23.90 1.38
C GLN A 287 24.00 -24.20 0.19
N VAL A 288 25.14 -23.51 0.17
CA VAL A 288 26.40 -23.99 -0.40
C VAL A 288 27.55 -23.43 0.42
#